data_AF-A0A7V9N9W4-F1
#
_entry.id   AF-A0A7V9N9W4-F1
#
_cell.length_a   1.000
_cell.length_b   1.000
_cell.length_c   1.000
_cell.angle_alpha   90.00
_cell.angle_beta   90.00
_cell.angle_gamma   90.00
#
_symmetry.space_group_name_H-M   'P 1'
#
loop_
_entity.id
_entity.type
_entity.pdbx_description
1 polymer ?
#
loop_
_entity_poly.entity_id
_entity_poly.type
_entity_poly.pdbx_seq_one_letter_code
_entity_poly.pdbx_strand_id
1 'polypeptide(L)'
;MSERTPILRHDTASTLRSFFHYERSLTIACAAWTPGVKRLEAKELLARTAWENSLTAGALRERVFELRYPERDLLSGTDTALVELFASGIHAPGAGAFLAAVGEVFVPALLEAYSAYLEASDVIADGPTRRFLDVARREKVLQRDAFVLAAGRENDGTLPIAQRRWVEGLAAAVALAGGLSREAGEAAGTPQRVQPEVTFALPQRPARDDRYLACSFYWPDNFDPSYPYGDGDRLRLRSAVSHLNEVWAVETAGAILHGFADVLGWDFIHDAARWLYDESRHMMMGATRMETWGFETGDIPLGSFIYESCHGQDPIYRLGMLAFFETKNIGKKKERAEEFGQIGDQISRRDMDFDWADEAIHAGYGRRWIKALLDAEGGGGRSWHEIVARCEALVQQRIAERTPEEEQITRSAAERLIEQAEHLLA
;
A
#
# COMPACT_ATOMS: atom_id res chain seq x y z
N MET A 1 21.05 34.66 -22.70
CA MET A 1 20.83 33.46 -21.87
C MET A 1 21.32 33.83 -20.49
N SER A 2 20.43 33.93 -19.50
CA SER A 2 20.83 34.22 -18.13
C SER A 2 21.72 33.07 -17.65
N GLU A 3 22.97 33.33 -17.31
CA GLU A 3 23.85 32.35 -16.68
C GLU A 3 23.22 31.98 -15.33
N ARG A 4 22.53 30.84 -15.27
CA ARG A 4 22.10 30.26 -13.99
C ARG A 4 23.35 29.81 -13.24
N THR A 5 23.41 30.12 -11.95
CA THR A 5 24.49 29.66 -11.07
C THR A 5 24.56 28.13 -11.12
N PRO A 6 25.76 27.52 -11.27
CA PRO A 6 25.89 26.08 -11.30
C PRO A 6 25.44 25.45 -9.97
N ILE A 7 24.59 24.41 -10.03
CA ILE A 7 24.24 23.60 -8.86
C ILE A 7 25.50 22.86 -8.40
N LEU A 8 25.92 23.06 -7.15
CA LEU A 8 27.07 22.38 -6.60
C LEU A 8 26.65 21.10 -5.86
N ARG A 9 27.64 20.23 -5.60
CA ARG A 9 27.48 18.98 -4.84
C ARG A 9 26.69 19.15 -3.53
N HIS A 10 26.93 20.25 -2.81
CA HIS A 10 26.24 20.52 -1.55
C HIS A 10 24.76 20.86 -1.77
N ASP A 11 24.46 21.67 -2.78
CA ASP A 11 23.09 22.04 -3.12
C ASP A 11 22.30 20.78 -3.52
N THR A 12 22.89 19.94 -4.40
CA THR A 12 22.32 18.65 -4.76
C THR A 12 21.98 17.82 -3.52
N ALA A 13 22.94 17.56 -2.64
CA ALA A 13 22.71 16.70 -1.49
C ALA A 13 21.61 17.26 -0.55
N SER A 14 21.53 18.58 -0.38
CA SER A 14 20.46 19.23 0.37
C SER A 14 19.09 18.99 -0.28
N THR A 15 18.97 19.21 -1.58
CA THR A 15 17.73 19.02 -2.34
C THR A 15 17.28 17.55 -2.33
N LEU A 16 18.18 16.60 -2.60
CA LEU A 16 17.85 15.18 -2.62
C LEU A 16 17.42 14.67 -1.24
N ARG A 17 17.98 15.23 -0.16
CA ARG A 17 17.54 14.91 1.21
C ARG A 17 16.11 15.38 1.46
N SER A 18 15.73 16.57 0.99
CA SER A 18 14.33 17.03 1.09
C SER A 18 13.38 16.13 0.29
N PHE A 19 13.76 15.77 -0.94
CA PHE A 19 12.98 14.84 -1.77
C PHE A 19 12.81 13.48 -1.09
N PHE A 20 13.86 12.95 -0.44
CA PHE A 20 13.77 11.71 0.31
C PHE A 20 12.69 11.76 1.38
N HIS A 21 12.61 12.85 2.15
CA HIS A 21 11.60 13.02 3.18
C HIS A 21 10.18 13.16 2.62
N TYR A 22 10.02 13.85 1.49
CA TYR A 22 8.73 13.96 0.81
C TYR A 22 8.22 12.60 0.33
N GLU A 23 9.08 11.83 -0.36
CA GLU A 23 8.77 10.49 -0.84
C GLU A 23 8.52 9.50 0.30
N ARG A 24 9.31 9.55 1.38
CA ARG A 24 9.08 8.73 2.59
C ARG A 24 7.73 9.04 3.21
N SER A 25 7.38 10.32 3.38
CA SER A 25 6.09 10.73 3.95
C SER A 25 4.92 10.25 3.09
N LEU A 26 4.99 10.39 1.77
CA LEU A 26 3.95 9.87 0.88
C LEU A 26 3.86 8.34 0.87
N THR A 27 4.99 7.64 0.94
CA THR A 27 5.04 6.18 1.05
C THR A 27 4.23 5.70 2.26
N ILE A 28 4.52 6.28 3.43
CA ILE A 28 3.84 5.94 4.68
C ILE A 28 2.36 6.32 4.63
N ALA A 29 2.03 7.51 4.11
CA ALA A 29 0.64 7.97 4.03
C ALA A 29 -0.20 7.11 3.07
N CYS A 30 0.33 6.73 1.90
CA CYS A 30 -0.37 5.85 0.96
C CYS A 30 -0.67 4.48 1.58
N ALA A 31 0.33 3.90 2.27
CA ALA A 31 0.16 2.65 2.99
C ALA A 31 -0.91 2.76 4.09
N ALA A 32 -0.85 3.83 4.90
CA ALA A 32 -1.79 4.06 5.99
C ALA A 32 -3.25 4.17 5.53
N TRP A 33 -3.49 4.80 4.37
CA TRP A 33 -4.83 4.99 3.82
C TRP A 33 -5.37 3.80 3.02
N THR A 34 -4.56 2.77 2.78
CA THR A 34 -4.98 1.57 2.02
C THR A 34 -6.23 0.88 2.62
N PRO A 35 -6.35 0.70 3.95
CA PRO A 35 -7.60 0.22 4.57
C PRO A 35 -8.75 1.24 4.54
N GLY A 36 -8.47 2.52 4.29
CA GLY A 36 -9.46 3.60 4.33
C GLY A 36 -10.19 3.85 3.01
N VAL A 37 -9.63 3.46 1.87
CA VAL A 37 -10.27 3.58 0.54
C VAL A 37 -11.17 2.38 0.24
N LYS A 38 -12.31 2.59 -0.41
CA LYS A 38 -13.28 1.54 -0.72
C LYS A 38 -12.95 0.80 -2.02
N ARG A 39 -12.49 1.51 -3.06
CA ARG A 39 -12.27 0.91 -4.40
C ARG A 39 -11.04 0.00 -4.43
N LEU A 40 -11.15 -1.19 -5.00
CA LEU A 40 -9.99 -2.10 -5.16
C LEU A 40 -8.87 -1.46 -5.98
N GLU A 41 -9.21 -0.72 -7.03
CA GLU A 41 -8.24 0.00 -7.86
C GLU A 41 -7.58 1.15 -7.11
N ALA A 42 -8.26 1.76 -6.13
CA ALA A 42 -7.63 2.75 -5.26
C ALA A 42 -6.65 2.08 -4.28
N LYS A 43 -6.97 0.89 -3.75
CA LYS A 43 -6.04 0.11 -2.92
C LYS A 43 -4.77 -0.26 -3.70
N GLU A 44 -4.92 -0.75 -4.94
CA GLU A 44 -3.77 -1.02 -5.83
C GLU A 44 -2.98 0.24 -6.15
N LEU A 45 -3.65 1.35 -6.48
CA LEU A 45 -2.96 2.61 -6.78
C LEU A 45 -2.13 3.10 -5.60
N LEU A 46 -2.68 3.04 -4.38
CA LEU A 46 -1.96 3.40 -3.15
C LEU A 46 -0.77 2.48 -2.90
N ALA A 47 -0.96 1.17 -3.05
CA ALA A 47 0.08 0.17 -2.86
C ALA A 47 1.24 0.34 -3.86
N ARG A 48 0.92 0.48 -5.15
CA ARG A 48 1.91 0.73 -6.20
C ARG A 48 2.65 2.05 -5.99
N THR A 49 1.91 3.12 -5.67
CA THR A 49 2.51 4.44 -5.41
C THR A 49 3.46 4.38 -4.21
N ALA A 50 3.08 3.68 -3.14
CA ALA A 50 3.96 3.51 -1.98
C ALA A 50 5.27 2.81 -2.37
N TRP A 51 5.22 1.77 -3.21
CA TRP A 51 6.39 1.07 -3.70
C TRP A 51 7.26 1.91 -4.64
N GLU A 52 6.68 2.57 -5.64
CA GLU A 52 7.42 3.46 -6.56
C GLU A 52 8.11 4.61 -5.82
N ASN A 53 7.40 5.20 -4.84
CA ASN A 53 7.95 6.24 -3.98
C ASN A 53 9.07 5.71 -3.09
N SER A 54 8.96 4.47 -2.57
CA SER A 54 10.01 3.88 -1.74
C SER A 54 11.28 3.58 -2.54
N LEU A 55 11.15 3.15 -3.81
CA LEU A 55 12.28 2.99 -4.73
C LEU A 55 12.98 4.33 -5.00
N THR A 56 12.20 5.38 -5.29
CA THR A 56 12.73 6.72 -5.51
C THR A 56 13.43 7.27 -4.27
N ALA A 57 12.81 7.14 -3.10
CA ALA A 57 13.42 7.52 -1.82
C ALA A 57 14.69 6.72 -1.52
N GLY A 58 14.74 5.42 -1.85
CA GLY A 58 15.93 4.59 -1.71
C GLY A 58 17.10 5.15 -2.52
N ALA A 59 16.86 5.44 -3.81
CA ALA A 59 17.85 6.01 -4.70
C ALA A 59 18.31 7.42 -4.25
N LEU A 60 17.37 8.27 -3.80
CA LEU A 60 17.67 9.59 -3.23
C LEU A 60 18.59 9.46 -2.00
N ARG A 61 18.25 8.56 -1.08
CA ARG A 61 18.99 8.30 0.14
C ARG A 61 20.41 7.82 -0.13
N GLU A 62 20.56 6.81 -0.98
CA GLU A 62 21.87 6.29 -1.38
C GLU A 62 22.71 7.40 -2.01
N ARG A 63 22.10 8.19 -2.89
CA ARG A 63 22.78 9.27 -3.58
C ARG A 63 23.28 10.36 -2.62
N VAL A 64 22.49 10.73 -1.62
CA VAL A 64 22.92 11.68 -0.56
C VAL A 64 24.18 11.18 0.15
N PHE A 65 24.28 9.87 0.44
CA PHE A 65 25.47 9.30 1.07
C PHE A 65 26.70 9.28 0.15
N GLU A 66 26.51 8.98 -1.14
CA GLU A 66 27.59 9.02 -2.14
C GLU A 66 28.19 10.42 -2.31
N LEU A 67 27.34 11.45 -2.22
CA LEU A 67 27.73 12.84 -2.39
C LEU A 67 28.55 13.38 -1.22
N ARG A 68 28.83 12.61 -0.16
CA ARG A 68 29.68 13.01 0.98
C ARG A 68 29.25 14.32 1.64
N TYR A 69 27.94 14.51 1.86
CA TYR A 69 27.42 15.64 2.64
C TYR A 69 27.99 15.59 4.07
N PRO A 70 28.24 16.74 4.77
CA PRO A 70 29.26 16.79 5.81
C PRO A 70 29.00 15.86 7.00
N GLU A 71 27.78 15.34 7.15
CA GLU A 71 27.44 14.23 8.03
C GLU A 71 26.59 13.20 7.25
N ARG A 72 26.76 11.90 7.55
CA ARG A 72 25.88 10.80 7.07
C ARG A 72 24.51 10.84 7.75
N ASP A 73 24.04 12.02 8.11
CA ASP A 73 22.80 12.20 8.85
C ASP A 73 21.69 12.72 7.92
N LEU A 74 20.65 11.92 7.78
CA LEU A 74 19.43 12.27 7.05
C LEU A 74 18.42 13.02 7.93
N LEU A 75 18.63 13.04 9.25
CA LEU A 75 17.69 13.55 10.25
C LEU A 75 17.97 15.01 10.63
N SER A 76 19.23 15.47 10.61
CA SER A 76 19.57 16.85 10.99
C SER A 76 19.35 17.88 9.87
N GLY A 77 18.62 18.96 10.18
CA GLY A 77 18.65 20.22 9.39
C GLY A 77 17.83 20.25 8.10
N THR A 78 16.67 19.59 8.04
CA THR A 78 15.72 19.67 6.91
C THR A 78 14.91 20.96 6.90
N ASP A 79 14.41 21.35 5.72
CA ASP A 79 13.37 22.39 5.58
C ASP A 79 12.08 21.89 6.27
N THR A 80 12.00 22.14 7.58
CA THR A 80 11.06 21.47 8.48
C THR A 80 9.61 21.67 8.06
N ALA A 81 9.28 22.86 7.53
CA ALA A 81 7.89 23.22 7.28
C ALA A 81 7.26 22.47 6.10
N LEU A 82 7.99 22.27 5.00
CA LEU A 82 7.48 21.50 3.84
C LEU A 82 7.48 19.99 4.13
N VAL A 83 8.48 19.49 4.86
CA VAL A 83 8.49 18.09 5.30
C VAL A 83 7.31 17.80 6.23
N GLU A 84 7.04 18.70 7.18
CA GLU A 84 5.87 18.63 8.06
C GLU A 84 4.55 18.74 7.28
N LEU A 85 4.50 19.55 6.22
CA LEU A 85 3.33 19.64 5.34
C LEU A 85 3.05 18.31 4.64
N PHE A 86 4.08 17.66 4.07
CA PHE A 86 3.95 16.33 3.47
C PHE A 86 3.53 15.28 4.50
N ALA A 87 4.16 15.29 5.69
CA ALA A 87 3.79 14.40 6.78
C ALA A 87 2.34 14.61 7.24
N SER A 88 1.82 15.84 7.19
CA SER A 88 0.43 16.15 7.55
C SER A 88 -0.61 15.58 6.58
N GLY A 89 -0.19 15.20 5.36
CA GLY A 89 -1.09 14.64 4.34
C GLY A 89 -1.81 13.36 4.79
N ILE A 90 -1.22 12.59 5.72
CA ILE A 90 -1.86 11.42 6.32
C ILE A 90 -3.14 11.78 7.09
N HIS A 91 -3.26 13.02 7.59
CA HIS A 91 -4.39 13.50 8.36
C HIS A 91 -5.54 14.05 7.50
N ALA A 92 -5.68 13.54 6.28
CA ALA A 92 -6.79 13.92 5.41
C ALA A 92 -8.15 13.67 6.09
N PRO A 93 -9.14 14.57 5.91
CA PRO A 93 -10.47 14.43 6.51
C PRO A 93 -11.34 13.31 5.91
N GLY A 94 -10.80 12.51 4.99
CA GLY A 94 -11.48 11.38 4.36
C GLY A 94 -10.67 10.80 3.20
N ALA A 95 -11.02 9.58 2.78
CA ALA A 95 -10.37 8.85 1.69
C ALA A 95 -10.34 9.67 0.39
N GLY A 96 -11.46 10.31 0.07
CA GLY A 96 -11.57 11.22 -1.06
C GLY A 96 -10.61 12.39 -1.03
N ALA A 97 -10.56 13.09 0.11
CA ALA A 97 -9.63 14.21 0.32
C ALA A 97 -8.17 13.76 0.22
N PHE A 98 -7.85 12.57 0.76
CA PHE A 98 -6.51 12.02 0.67
C PHE A 98 -6.09 11.79 -0.79
N LEU A 99 -6.89 11.05 -1.56
CA LEU A 99 -6.62 10.79 -2.98
C LEU A 99 -6.48 12.09 -3.79
N ALA A 100 -7.37 13.06 -3.53
CA ALA A 100 -7.31 14.38 -4.17
C ALA A 100 -6.03 15.15 -3.78
N ALA A 101 -5.62 15.17 -2.51
CA ALA A 101 -4.39 15.84 -2.09
C ALA A 101 -3.14 15.21 -2.70
N VAL A 102 -3.08 13.87 -2.81
CA VAL A 102 -1.97 13.20 -3.48
C VAL A 102 -1.92 13.58 -4.95
N GLY A 103 -3.05 13.47 -5.67
CA GLY A 103 -3.12 13.71 -7.12
C GLY A 103 -3.04 15.16 -7.56
N GLU A 104 -3.56 16.10 -6.76
CA GLU A 104 -3.69 17.51 -7.13
C GLU A 104 -2.63 18.41 -6.47
N VAL A 105 -2.00 17.96 -5.38
CA VAL A 105 -1.05 18.79 -4.62
C VAL A 105 0.33 18.14 -4.56
N PHE A 106 0.46 16.99 -3.88
CA PHE A 106 1.77 16.46 -3.55
C PHE A 106 2.52 15.87 -4.76
N VAL A 107 1.85 15.05 -5.58
CA VAL A 107 2.46 14.47 -6.79
C VAL A 107 2.78 15.56 -7.82
N PRO A 108 1.89 16.52 -8.13
CA PRO A 108 2.23 17.65 -9.00
C PRO A 108 3.43 18.47 -8.50
N ALA A 109 3.51 18.74 -7.19
CA ALA A 109 4.61 19.50 -6.61
C ALA A 109 5.95 18.75 -6.73
N LEU A 110 5.96 17.43 -6.53
CA LEU A 110 7.14 16.59 -6.77
C LEU A 110 7.51 16.53 -8.25
N LEU A 111 6.52 16.40 -9.14
CA LEU A 111 6.74 16.37 -10.59
C LEU A 111 7.40 17.66 -11.08
N GLU A 112 6.92 18.82 -10.61
CA GLU A 112 7.52 20.12 -10.91
C GLU A 112 8.96 20.19 -10.40
N ALA A 113 9.19 19.75 -9.16
CA ALA A 113 10.53 19.79 -8.55
C ALA A 113 11.54 18.86 -9.23
N TYR A 114 11.11 17.67 -9.63
CA TYR A 114 11.96 16.74 -10.38
C TYR A 114 12.27 17.27 -11.77
N SER A 115 11.29 17.90 -12.42
CA SER A 115 11.49 18.54 -13.73
C SER A 115 12.47 19.70 -13.63
N ALA A 116 12.28 20.60 -12.65
CA ALA A 116 13.18 21.73 -12.42
C ALA A 116 14.61 21.27 -12.09
N TYR A 117 14.77 20.23 -11.26
CA TYR A 117 16.07 19.66 -10.96
C TYR A 117 16.76 19.07 -12.20
N LEU A 118 16.01 18.33 -13.03
CA LEU A 118 16.53 17.76 -14.28
C LEU A 118 16.83 18.82 -15.35
N GLU A 119 16.20 19.98 -15.32
CA GLU A 119 16.54 21.10 -16.19
C GLU A 119 17.81 21.83 -15.74
N ALA A 120 18.01 21.97 -14.43
CA ALA A 120 19.12 22.74 -13.88
C ALA A 120 20.41 21.93 -13.64
N SER A 121 20.30 20.62 -13.41
CA SER A 121 21.46 19.75 -13.12
C SER A 121 22.30 19.46 -14.37
N ASP A 122 23.63 19.35 -14.18
CA ASP A 122 24.56 19.03 -15.27
C ASP A 122 24.51 17.55 -15.68
N VAL A 123 24.53 17.29 -16.98
CA VAL A 123 24.38 15.94 -17.55
C VAL A 123 25.59 15.03 -17.30
N ILE A 124 26.77 15.60 -17.11
CA ILE A 124 28.02 14.86 -16.89
C ILE A 124 28.26 14.71 -15.38
N ALA A 125 28.26 15.83 -14.65
CA ALA A 125 28.63 15.87 -13.25
C ALA A 125 27.61 15.16 -12.36
N ASP A 126 26.32 15.24 -12.69
CA ASP A 126 25.24 14.65 -11.89
C ASP A 126 24.41 13.59 -12.65
N GLY A 127 25.04 12.96 -13.65
CA GLY A 127 24.45 11.84 -14.42
C GLY A 127 23.78 10.75 -13.58
N PRO A 128 24.36 10.30 -12.44
CA PRO A 128 23.72 9.28 -11.58
C PRO A 128 22.35 9.71 -11.05
N THR A 129 22.22 10.94 -10.53
CA THR A 129 20.96 11.48 -10.01
C THR A 129 19.93 11.61 -11.11
N ARG A 130 20.35 12.15 -12.27
CA ARG A 130 19.47 12.35 -13.42
C ARG A 130 18.84 11.05 -13.91
N ARG A 131 19.57 9.93 -13.87
CA ARG A 131 19.08 8.63 -14.33
C ARG A 131 17.84 8.18 -13.56
N PHE A 132 17.91 8.12 -12.23
CA PHE A 132 16.77 7.63 -11.44
C PHE A 132 15.67 8.69 -11.32
N LEU A 133 16.02 9.97 -11.30
CA LEU A 133 15.03 11.04 -11.18
C LEU A 133 14.18 11.19 -12.45
N ASP A 134 14.71 10.86 -13.64
CA ASP A 134 13.89 10.82 -14.86
C ASP A 134 12.87 9.67 -14.84
N VAL A 135 13.20 8.53 -14.21
CA VAL A 135 12.23 7.44 -13.97
C VAL A 135 11.15 7.92 -13.02
N ALA A 136 11.54 8.45 -11.85
CA ALA A 136 10.62 8.99 -10.86
C ALA A 136 9.69 10.06 -11.45
N ARG A 137 10.22 10.97 -12.28
CA ARG A 137 9.42 12.00 -12.97
C ARG A 137 8.33 11.38 -13.86
N ARG A 138 8.65 10.33 -14.61
CA ARG A 138 7.67 9.64 -15.48
C ARG A 138 6.59 8.94 -14.64
N GLU A 139 6.99 8.32 -13.54
CA GLU A 139 6.06 7.72 -12.57
C GLU A 139 5.13 8.80 -11.99
N LYS A 140 5.64 9.97 -11.58
CA LYS A 140 4.79 11.07 -11.09
C LYS A 140 3.75 11.54 -12.10
N VAL A 141 4.04 11.52 -13.41
CA VAL A 141 3.04 11.82 -14.45
C VAL A 141 1.89 10.80 -14.41
N LEU A 142 2.23 9.51 -14.37
CA LEU A 142 1.23 8.43 -14.33
C LEU A 142 0.43 8.45 -13.02
N GLN A 143 1.11 8.68 -11.89
CA GLN A 143 0.48 8.79 -10.57
C GLN A 143 -0.52 9.94 -10.54
N ARG A 144 -0.15 11.15 -10.99
CA ARG A 144 -1.05 12.32 -11.00
C ARG A 144 -2.38 12.00 -11.66
N ASP A 145 -2.32 11.48 -12.88
CA ASP A 145 -3.51 11.22 -13.69
C ASP A 145 -4.37 10.11 -13.06
N ALA A 146 -3.73 9.07 -12.50
CA ALA A 146 -4.41 7.98 -11.82
C ALA A 146 -5.11 8.45 -10.52
N PHE A 147 -4.49 9.31 -9.72
CA PHE A 147 -5.07 9.81 -8.46
C PHE A 147 -6.26 10.74 -8.70
N VAL A 148 -6.23 11.58 -9.74
CA VAL A 148 -7.38 12.42 -10.12
C VAL A 148 -8.59 11.54 -10.44
N LEU A 149 -8.38 10.46 -11.21
CA LEU A 149 -9.44 9.50 -11.52
C LEU A 149 -9.93 8.74 -10.28
N ALA A 150 -9.00 8.30 -9.42
CA ALA A 150 -9.32 7.57 -8.20
C ALA A 150 -10.15 8.43 -7.22
N ALA A 151 -9.78 9.70 -7.03
CA ALA A 151 -10.52 10.63 -6.18
C ALA A 151 -11.97 10.83 -6.65
N GLY A 152 -12.18 10.88 -7.98
CA GLY A 152 -13.53 10.93 -8.57
C GLY A 152 -14.34 9.66 -8.29
N ARG A 153 -13.74 8.47 -8.47
CA ARG A 153 -14.40 7.17 -8.25
C ARG A 153 -14.68 6.87 -6.76
N GLU A 154 -13.86 7.39 -5.87
CA GLU A 154 -14.00 7.19 -4.43
C GLU A 154 -15.18 8.01 -3.85
N ASN A 155 -15.43 9.21 -4.38
CA ASN A 155 -16.49 10.12 -3.91
C ASN A 155 -17.72 10.17 -4.83
N ASP A 156 -17.88 9.19 -5.73
CA ASP A 156 -18.96 9.14 -6.72
C ASP A 156 -19.12 10.47 -7.50
N GLY A 157 -17.98 11.08 -7.82
CA GLY A 157 -17.83 12.27 -8.67
C GLY A 157 -17.74 13.62 -7.95
N THR A 158 -18.07 13.73 -6.66
CA THR A 158 -18.04 15.04 -5.97
C THR A 158 -17.42 14.96 -4.58
N LEU A 159 -16.33 15.70 -4.37
CA LEU A 159 -15.69 15.84 -3.07
C LEU A 159 -16.50 16.80 -2.18
N PRO A 160 -16.78 16.47 -0.89
CA PRO A 160 -17.47 17.38 0.02
C PRO A 160 -16.73 18.72 0.17
N ILE A 161 -17.48 19.82 0.33
CA ILE A 161 -16.93 21.19 0.37
C ILE A 161 -15.81 21.35 1.42
N ALA A 162 -16.00 20.77 2.62
CA ALA A 162 -14.99 20.83 3.68
C ALA A 162 -13.68 20.12 3.28
N GLN A 163 -13.79 18.93 2.67
CA GLN A 163 -12.65 18.17 2.16
C GLN A 163 -11.95 18.91 1.02
N ARG A 164 -12.72 19.53 0.11
CA ARG A 164 -12.18 20.35 -0.98
C ARG A 164 -11.37 21.55 -0.47
N ARG A 165 -11.90 22.28 0.53
CA ARG A 165 -11.21 23.40 1.17
C ARG A 165 -9.90 22.98 1.82
N TRP A 166 -9.87 21.79 2.44
CA TRP A 166 -8.64 21.25 3.02
C TRP A 166 -7.58 21.01 1.94
N VAL A 167 -7.94 20.39 0.81
CA VAL A 167 -7.00 20.18 -0.31
C VAL A 167 -6.52 21.52 -0.91
N GLU A 168 -7.41 22.50 -1.07
CA GLU A 168 -7.05 23.86 -1.51
C GLU A 168 -6.10 24.56 -0.55
N GLY A 169 -6.29 24.36 0.77
CA GLY A 169 -5.41 24.87 1.81
C GLY A 169 -3.99 24.28 1.71
N LEU A 170 -3.87 22.98 1.42
CA LEU A 170 -2.57 22.35 1.16
C LEU A 170 -1.89 22.95 -0.09
N ALA A 171 -2.65 23.12 -1.19
CA ALA A 171 -2.14 23.74 -2.40
C ALA A 171 -1.63 25.17 -2.16
N ALA A 172 -2.40 25.97 -1.40
CA ALA A 172 -2.01 27.31 -1.01
C ALA A 172 -0.75 27.32 -0.13
N ALA A 173 -0.59 26.34 0.77
CA ALA A 173 0.60 26.20 1.59
C ALA A 173 1.85 25.87 0.75
N VAL A 174 1.75 24.94 -0.20
CA VAL A 174 2.85 24.63 -1.14
C VAL A 174 3.20 25.86 -1.98
N ALA A 175 2.20 26.58 -2.49
CA ALA A 175 2.41 27.79 -3.28
C ALA A 175 3.07 28.92 -2.47
N LEU A 176 2.66 29.12 -1.21
CA LEU A 176 3.25 30.11 -0.30
C LEU A 176 4.74 29.82 0.00
N ALA A 177 5.10 28.55 0.02
CA ALA A 177 6.49 28.11 0.16
C ALA A 177 7.33 28.27 -1.12
N GLY A 178 6.72 28.69 -2.24
CA GLY A 178 7.38 28.83 -3.54
C GLY A 178 7.56 27.50 -4.28
N GLY A 179 6.75 26.48 -3.96
CA GLY A 179 6.93 25.12 -4.46
C GLY A 179 8.05 24.37 -3.74
N LEU A 180 8.45 23.21 -4.28
CA LEU A 180 9.50 22.37 -3.65
C LEU A 180 10.91 22.61 -4.24
N SER A 181 11.01 23.41 -5.31
CA SER A 181 12.23 23.62 -6.10
C SER A 181 13.13 24.76 -5.59
N ARG A 182 13.11 25.07 -4.29
CA ARG A 182 13.77 26.29 -3.76
C ARG A 182 15.27 26.30 -4.06
N GLU A 183 15.76 27.40 -4.62
CA GLU A 183 17.18 27.76 -4.55
C GLU A 183 17.49 28.35 -3.16
N ALA A 184 18.69 28.09 -2.63
CA ALA A 184 19.11 28.62 -1.34
C ALA A 184 19.15 30.17 -1.37
N GLY A 185 18.22 30.83 -0.66
CA GLY A 185 18.24 32.29 -0.46
C GLY A 185 16.96 33.05 -0.84
N GLU A 186 15.97 32.41 -1.46
CA GLU A 186 14.69 33.08 -1.75
C GLU A 186 13.80 33.19 -0.50
N ALA A 187 13.27 34.39 -0.25
CA ALA A 187 12.33 34.68 0.82
C ALA A 187 10.95 34.08 0.51
N ALA A 188 10.79 32.78 0.75
CA ALA A 188 9.49 32.13 0.78
C ALA A 188 8.78 32.45 2.11
N GLY A 189 7.44 32.53 2.07
CA GLY A 189 6.65 32.56 3.30
C GLY A 189 6.76 31.22 4.02
N THR A 190 6.74 31.21 5.36
CA THR A 190 6.63 29.96 6.11
C THR A 190 5.25 29.37 5.84
N PRO A 191 5.13 28.18 5.23
CA PRO A 191 3.82 27.58 4.99
C PRO A 191 3.13 27.40 6.35
N GLN A 192 1.92 27.94 6.47
CA GLN A 192 1.14 27.78 7.69
C GLN A 192 0.76 26.31 7.81
N ARG A 193 0.94 25.73 9.01
CA ARG A 193 0.47 24.37 9.29
C ARG A 193 -1.03 24.30 9.02
N VAL A 194 -1.42 23.55 8.01
CA VAL A 194 -2.82 23.19 7.80
C VAL A 194 -3.18 22.23 8.93
N GLN A 195 -3.71 22.77 10.03
CA GLN A 195 -4.09 21.92 11.16
C GLN A 195 -5.17 20.96 10.67
N PRO A 196 -4.95 19.65 10.80
CA PRO A 196 -5.97 18.72 10.41
C PRO A 196 -7.13 18.86 11.39
N GLU A 197 -8.35 18.95 10.86
CA GLU A 197 -9.57 18.87 11.68
C GLU A 197 -9.69 17.50 12.35
N VAL A 198 -9.00 16.48 11.82
CA VAL A 198 -9.04 15.08 12.26
C VAL A 198 -7.63 14.51 12.32
N THR A 199 -7.22 13.97 13.47
CA THR A 199 -5.98 13.19 13.55
C THR A 199 -6.21 11.80 12.94
N PHE A 200 -5.28 11.37 12.09
CA PHE A 200 -5.38 10.05 11.44
C PHE A 200 -5.46 8.94 12.50
N ALA A 201 -6.41 8.03 12.29
CA ALA A 201 -6.52 6.79 13.04
C ALA A 201 -6.69 5.65 12.04
N LEU A 202 -5.89 4.60 12.20
CA LEU A 202 -5.96 3.42 11.34
C LEU A 202 -7.37 2.80 11.42
N PRO A 203 -8.08 2.62 10.29
CA PRO A 203 -9.39 1.98 10.27
C PRO A 203 -9.32 0.59 10.88
N GLN A 204 -10.07 0.36 11.96
CA GLN A 204 -10.20 -0.97 12.55
C GLN A 204 -11.16 -1.87 11.76
N ARG A 205 -12.06 -1.26 11.00
CA ARG A 205 -12.87 -1.90 9.97
C ARG A 205 -12.47 -1.30 8.63
N PRO A 206 -11.93 -2.09 7.71
CA PRO A 206 -11.48 -1.57 6.42
C PRO A 206 -12.69 -1.23 5.55
N ALA A 207 -12.56 -0.18 4.73
CA ALA A 207 -13.56 0.15 3.73
C ALA A 207 -13.63 -0.97 2.66
N ARG A 208 -14.85 -1.36 2.30
CA ARG A 208 -15.12 -2.41 1.31
C ARG A 208 -15.72 -1.78 0.05
N ASP A 209 -15.33 -2.33 -1.08
CA ASP A 209 -15.82 -1.88 -2.38
C ASP A 209 -17.31 -2.20 -2.50
N ASP A 210 -18.14 -1.15 -2.56
CA ASP A 210 -19.60 -1.28 -2.58
C ASP A 210 -20.16 -1.92 -3.87
N ARG A 211 -19.31 -2.21 -4.86
CA ARG A 211 -19.65 -3.01 -6.05
C ARG A 211 -19.70 -4.51 -5.76
N TYR A 212 -19.07 -4.97 -4.69
CA TYR A 212 -18.94 -6.38 -4.32
C TYR A 212 -19.89 -6.74 -3.17
N LEU A 213 -20.11 -8.03 -2.94
CA LEU A 213 -20.84 -8.51 -1.78
C LEU A 213 -19.96 -8.38 -0.53
N ALA A 214 -20.19 -7.33 0.26
CA ALA A 214 -19.52 -7.17 1.55
C ALA A 214 -19.94 -8.29 2.52
N CYS A 215 -18.95 -9.03 3.03
CA CYS A 215 -19.17 -10.13 3.97
C CYS A 215 -17.97 -10.26 4.92
N SER A 216 -18.15 -10.98 6.03
CA SER A 216 -17.03 -11.28 6.94
C SER A 216 -16.17 -12.41 6.38
N PHE A 217 -16.80 -13.55 6.10
CA PHE A 217 -16.16 -14.75 5.52
C PHE A 217 -16.52 -14.87 4.05
N TYR A 218 -15.53 -15.11 3.20
CA TYR A 218 -15.71 -15.08 1.75
C TYR A 218 -15.92 -16.47 1.14
N TRP A 219 -15.68 -17.55 1.91
CA TRP A 219 -15.96 -18.92 1.47
C TRP A 219 -16.29 -19.83 2.66
N PRO A 220 -17.13 -20.89 2.51
CA PRO A 220 -17.49 -21.77 3.61
C PRO A 220 -16.31 -22.46 4.30
N ASP A 221 -15.25 -22.78 3.56
CA ASP A 221 -14.02 -23.39 4.11
C ASP A 221 -13.29 -22.49 5.12
N ASN A 222 -13.65 -21.20 5.22
CA ASN A 222 -13.10 -20.29 6.21
C ASN A 222 -13.55 -20.64 7.64
N PHE A 223 -14.69 -21.33 7.79
CA PHE A 223 -15.23 -21.73 9.10
C PHE A 223 -15.71 -23.18 9.16
N ASP A 224 -15.75 -23.88 8.03
CA ASP A 224 -16.12 -25.29 7.92
C ASP A 224 -14.98 -26.07 7.25
N PRO A 225 -14.02 -26.64 8.02
CA PRO A 225 -12.88 -27.35 7.47
C PRO A 225 -13.25 -28.60 6.65
N SER A 226 -14.50 -29.07 6.74
CA SER A 226 -14.99 -30.20 5.94
C SER A 226 -15.46 -29.80 4.55
N TYR A 227 -15.65 -28.49 4.31
CA TYR A 227 -16.05 -27.98 3.01
C TYR A 227 -14.89 -28.13 2.00
N PRO A 228 -15.10 -28.81 0.86
CA PRO A 228 -14.01 -29.10 -0.08
C PRO A 228 -13.55 -27.83 -0.81
N TYR A 229 -12.25 -27.76 -1.10
CA TYR A 229 -11.70 -26.70 -1.96
C TYR A 229 -12.16 -26.85 -3.42
N GLY A 230 -12.45 -28.08 -3.86
CA GLY A 230 -12.90 -28.43 -5.19
C GLY A 230 -11.77 -28.84 -6.16
N ASP A 231 -12.17 -29.39 -7.30
CA ASP A 231 -11.35 -29.76 -8.45
C ASP A 231 -11.87 -29.06 -9.73
N GLY A 232 -11.13 -29.15 -10.84
CA GLY A 232 -11.56 -28.58 -12.13
C GLY A 232 -11.98 -27.11 -12.05
N ASP A 233 -13.20 -26.81 -12.47
CA ASP A 233 -13.74 -25.45 -12.43
C ASP A 233 -14.02 -24.93 -11.02
N ARG A 234 -14.32 -25.82 -10.05
CA ARG A 234 -14.47 -25.41 -8.65
C ARG A 234 -13.12 -24.98 -8.06
N LEU A 235 -12.03 -25.66 -8.42
CA LEU A 235 -10.68 -25.24 -8.05
C LEU A 235 -10.36 -23.85 -8.62
N ARG A 236 -10.68 -23.60 -9.90
CA ARG A 236 -10.48 -22.31 -10.58
C ARG A 236 -11.25 -21.19 -9.89
N LEU A 237 -12.55 -21.39 -9.68
CA LEU A 237 -13.41 -20.43 -9.00
C LEU A 237 -12.92 -20.13 -7.59
N ARG A 238 -12.75 -21.16 -6.76
CA ARG A 238 -12.34 -21.01 -5.35
C ARG A 238 -11.01 -20.27 -5.23
N SER A 239 -10.06 -20.58 -6.12
CA SER A 239 -8.75 -19.93 -6.13
C SER A 239 -8.83 -18.46 -6.51
N ALA A 240 -9.61 -18.11 -7.54
CA ALA A 240 -9.79 -16.71 -7.94
C ALA A 240 -10.48 -15.89 -6.84
N VAL A 241 -11.51 -16.44 -6.19
CA VAL A 241 -12.16 -15.82 -5.02
C VAL A 241 -11.16 -15.67 -3.87
N SER A 242 -10.30 -16.67 -3.63
CA SER A 242 -9.25 -16.59 -2.60
C SER A 242 -8.28 -15.45 -2.88
N HIS A 243 -7.80 -15.36 -4.12
CA HIS A 243 -6.77 -14.43 -4.56
C HIS A 243 -7.31 -12.99 -4.50
N LEU A 244 -8.55 -12.77 -4.96
CA LEU A 244 -9.27 -11.50 -4.78
C LEU A 244 -9.36 -11.13 -3.29
N ASN A 245 -9.65 -12.10 -2.44
CA ASN A 245 -9.79 -11.86 -1.01
C ASN A 245 -8.47 -11.60 -0.29
N GLU A 246 -7.32 -11.68 -0.95
CA GLU A 246 -6.07 -11.12 -0.42
C GLU A 246 -6.11 -9.59 -0.24
N VAL A 247 -7.24 -8.93 -0.55
CA VAL A 247 -7.56 -7.58 -0.05
C VAL A 247 -7.28 -7.41 1.44
N TRP A 248 -7.49 -8.44 2.29
CA TRP A 248 -7.14 -8.36 3.71
C TRP A 248 -5.63 -8.24 3.92
N ALA A 249 -4.82 -8.87 3.06
CA ALA A 249 -3.37 -8.86 3.12
C ALA A 249 -2.84 -7.49 2.68
N VAL A 250 -3.41 -6.91 1.62
CA VAL A 250 -3.14 -5.52 1.18
C VAL A 250 -3.36 -4.53 2.32
N GLU A 251 -4.49 -4.65 3.00
CA GLU A 251 -4.86 -3.78 4.12
C GLU A 251 -3.95 -3.98 5.33
N THR A 252 -3.60 -5.25 5.61
CA THR A 252 -2.70 -5.61 6.70
C THR A 252 -1.29 -5.09 6.45
N ALA A 253 -0.77 -5.23 5.22
CA ALA A 253 0.52 -4.72 4.81
C ALA A 253 0.58 -3.19 4.94
N GLY A 254 -0.46 -2.49 4.49
CA GLY A 254 -0.56 -1.04 4.64
C GLY A 254 -0.56 -0.59 6.11
N ALA A 255 -1.35 -1.28 6.95
CA ALA A 255 -1.41 -1.04 8.38
C ALA A 255 -0.07 -1.27 9.11
N ILE A 256 0.63 -2.36 8.77
CA ILE A 256 1.93 -2.73 9.36
C ILE A 256 3.01 -1.74 8.94
N LEU A 257 3.07 -1.38 7.65
CA LEU A 257 4.03 -0.39 7.14
C LEU A 257 3.89 0.91 7.92
N HIS A 258 2.68 1.45 8.01
CA HIS A 258 2.42 2.65 8.80
C HIS A 258 2.76 2.46 10.29
N GLY A 259 2.29 1.37 10.90
CA GLY A 259 2.40 1.14 12.34
C GLY A 259 3.84 0.99 12.86
N PHE A 260 4.76 0.55 12.02
CA PHE A 260 6.15 0.27 12.43
C PHE A 260 7.21 1.09 11.68
N ALA A 261 6.82 1.99 10.78
CA ALA A 261 7.75 2.81 9.99
C ALA A 261 8.78 3.57 10.84
N ASP A 262 8.36 4.11 11.98
CA ASP A 262 9.23 4.90 12.86
C ASP A 262 10.06 4.03 13.81
N VAL A 263 9.62 2.79 14.07
CA VAL A 263 10.31 1.85 14.97
C VAL A 263 11.39 1.08 14.23
N LEU A 264 11.08 0.58 13.02
CA LEU A 264 11.96 -0.31 12.25
C LEU A 264 12.81 0.41 11.20
N GLY A 265 12.50 1.67 10.92
CA GLY A 265 13.33 2.53 10.06
C GLY A 265 13.23 2.23 8.57
N TRP A 266 14.19 2.75 7.81
CA TRP A 266 14.12 2.84 6.34
C TRP A 266 14.06 1.49 5.62
N ASP A 267 14.94 0.54 5.98
CA ASP A 267 15.02 -0.74 5.28
C ASP A 267 13.70 -1.53 5.42
N PHE A 268 13.03 -1.41 6.58
CA PHE A 268 11.68 -1.93 6.77
C PHE A 268 10.66 -1.23 5.86
N ILE A 269 10.65 0.11 5.80
CA ILE A 269 9.70 0.86 4.95
C ILE A 269 9.85 0.43 3.49
N HIS A 270 11.08 0.28 3.01
CA HIS A 270 11.37 -0.14 1.64
C HIS A 270 10.82 -1.55 1.36
N ASP A 271 11.16 -2.53 2.21
CA ASP A 271 10.72 -3.92 2.06
C ASP A 271 9.20 -4.07 2.24
N ALA A 272 8.60 -3.36 3.19
CA ALA A 272 7.16 -3.38 3.45
C ALA A 272 6.35 -2.72 2.32
N ALA A 273 6.88 -1.68 1.67
CA ALA A 273 6.24 -1.09 0.51
C ALA A 273 6.22 -2.07 -0.68
N ARG A 274 7.29 -2.85 -0.87
CA ARG A 274 7.32 -3.94 -1.87
C ARG A 274 6.26 -4.99 -1.55
N TRP A 275 6.21 -5.46 -0.30
CA TRP A 275 5.21 -6.44 0.13
C TRP A 275 3.78 -5.94 -0.11
N LEU A 276 3.47 -4.70 0.29
CA LEU A 276 2.17 -4.08 0.06
C LEU A 276 1.76 -4.10 -1.43
N TYR A 277 2.69 -3.79 -2.34
CA TYR A 277 2.40 -3.83 -3.77
C TYR A 277 2.17 -5.26 -4.27
N ASP A 278 2.93 -6.23 -3.78
CA ASP A 278 2.81 -7.64 -4.16
C ASP A 278 1.42 -8.19 -3.81
N GLU A 279 0.97 -7.98 -2.56
CA GLU A 279 -0.39 -8.35 -2.15
C GLU A 279 -1.47 -7.67 -2.99
N SER A 280 -1.25 -6.40 -3.41
CA SER A 280 -2.23 -5.71 -4.24
C SER A 280 -2.32 -6.30 -5.64
N ARG A 281 -1.21 -6.80 -6.18
CA ARG A 281 -1.21 -7.51 -7.47
C ARG A 281 -1.96 -8.82 -7.34
N HIS A 282 -1.75 -9.56 -6.26
CA HIS A 282 -2.43 -10.82 -6.01
C HIS A 282 -3.95 -10.63 -5.92
N MET A 283 -4.39 -9.64 -5.14
CA MET A 283 -5.80 -9.18 -5.12
C MET A 283 -6.33 -8.90 -6.52
N MET A 284 -5.60 -8.13 -7.33
CA MET A 284 -6.03 -7.78 -8.69
C MET A 284 -6.00 -8.97 -9.66
N MET A 285 -5.08 -9.93 -9.52
CA MET A 285 -5.10 -11.17 -10.30
C MET A 285 -6.42 -11.90 -10.09
N GLY A 286 -6.87 -12.08 -8.84
CA GLY A 286 -8.18 -12.66 -8.54
C GLY A 286 -9.35 -11.85 -9.11
N ALA A 287 -9.34 -10.53 -8.91
CA ALA A 287 -10.40 -9.64 -9.42
C ALA A 287 -10.54 -9.73 -10.95
N THR A 288 -9.43 -9.62 -11.67
CA THR A 288 -9.39 -9.69 -13.13
C THR A 288 -9.80 -11.07 -13.65
N ARG A 289 -9.49 -12.16 -12.94
CA ARG A 289 -9.99 -13.50 -13.32
C ARG A 289 -11.51 -13.56 -13.28
N MET A 290 -12.12 -13.11 -12.19
CA MET A 290 -13.58 -13.09 -12.05
C MET A 290 -14.25 -12.22 -13.12
N GLU A 291 -13.69 -11.04 -13.39
CA GLU A 291 -14.16 -10.14 -14.45
C GLU A 291 -14.05 -10.79 -15.84
N THR A 292 -12.91 -11.41 -16.15
CA THR A 292 -12.66 -12.04 -17.45
C THR A 292 -13.63 -13.18 -17.74
N TRP A 293 -14.02 -13.93 -16.70
CA TRP A 293 -15.00 -15.00 -16.82
C TRP A 293 -16.45 -14.49 -16.87
N GLY A 294 -16.68 -13.19 -16.64
CA GLY A 294 -18.02 -12.59 -16.72
C GLY A 294 -18.88 -12.81 -15.47
N PHE A 295 -18.27 -13.01 -14.30
CA PHE A 295 -19.04 -13.05 -13.05
C PHE A 295 -19.61 -11.68 -12.71
N GLU A 296 -20.84 -11.66 -12.20
CA GLU A 296 -21.48 -10.44 -11.72
C GLU A 296 -20.79 -9.95 -10.43
N THR A 297 -20.19 -8.76 -10.47
CA THR A 297 -19.38 -8.21 -9.37
C THR A 297 -20.13 -8.22 -8.02
N GLY A 298 -21.42 -7.91 -8.05
CA GLY A 298 -22.28 -7.85 -6.85
C GLY A 298 -22.53 -9.20 -6.18
N ASP A 299 -22.25 -10.33 -6.84
CA ASP A 299 -22.33 -11.67 -6.25
C ASP A 299 -21.01 -12.13 -5.63
N ILE A 300 -19.90 -11.47 -5.97
CA ILE A 300 -18.57 -11.89 -5.54
C ILE A 300 -18.31 -11.43 -4.10
N PRO A 301 -18.02 -12.35 -3.16
CA PRO A 301 -17.81 -12.01 -1.77
C PRO A 301 -16.46 -11.32 -1.54
N LEU A 302 -16.49 -10.22 -0.78
CA LEU A 302 -15.32 -9.47 -0.34
C LEU A 302 -15.27 -9.46 1.20
N GLY A 303 -14.41 -10.34 1.72
CA GLY A 303 -14.24 -10.68 3.13
C GLY A 303 -13.42 -9.68 3.94
N SER A 304 -13.58 -9.70 5.26
CA SER A 304 -12.81 -8.87 6.20
C SER A 304 -12.35 -9.61 7.46
N PHE A 305 -12.77 -10.86 7.68
CA PHE A 305 -12.61 -11.52 8.99
C PHE A 305 -11.16 -11.62 9.48
N ILE A 306 -10.18 -11.79 8.57
CA ILE A 306 -8.76 -11.89 8.94
C ILE A 306 -8.26 -10.55 9.47
N TYR A 307 -8.51 -9.45 8.76
CA TYR A 307 -8.14 -8.12 9.20
C TYR A 307 -8.84 -7.75 10.52
N GLU A 308 -10.13 -8.09 10.65
CA GLU A 308 -10.95 -7.83 11.82
C GLU A 308 -10.54 -8.66 13.05
N SER A 309 -9.95 -9.85 12.86
CA SER A 309 -9.52 -10.70 13.99
C SER A 309 -8.46 -10.03 14.89
N CYS A 310 -7.72 -9.05 14.37
CA CYS A 310 -6.78 -8.24 15.14
C CYS A 310 -7.38 -6.93 15.68
N HIS A 311 -8.69 -6.73 15.60
CA HIS A 311 -9.34 -5.52 16.11
C HIS A 311 -9.06 -5.32 17.61
N GLY A 312 -8.58 -4.14 17.97
CA GLY A 312 -8.27 -3.78 19.36
C GLY A 312 -7.09 -4.55 19.96
N GLN A 313 -6.36 -5.32 19.15
CA GLN A 313 -5.16 -6.02 19.58
C GLN A 313 -3.91 -5.15 19.35
N ASP A 314 -2.82 -5.51 20.03
CA ASP A 314 -1.49 -4.95 19.79
C ASP A 314 -1.12 -5.06 18.29
N PRO A 315 -0.63 -3.97 17.64
CA PRO A 315 -0.21 -3.97 16.25
C PRO A 315 0.73 -5.12 15.85
N ILE A 316 1.54 -5.65 16.78
CA ILE A 316 2.46 -6.76 16.49
C ILE A 316 1.71 -8.01 16.02
N TYR A 317 0.45 -8.21 16.42
CA TYR A 317 -0.33 -9.36 15.99
C TYR A 317 -0.84 -9.22 14.55
N ARG A 318 -0.93 -8.00 14.00
CA ARG A 318 -1.17 -7.81 12.56
C ARG A 318 0.04 -8.30 11.77
N LEU A 319 1.25 -7.95 12.22
CA LEU A 319 2.48 -8.49 11.65
C LEU A 319 2.60 -10.01 11.86
N GLY A 320 2.13 -10.53 13.00
CA GLY A 320 2.04 -11.96 13.24
C GLY A 320 1.09 -12.70 12.31
N MET A 321 0.09 -12.04 11.71
CA MET A 321 -0.79 -12.67 10.71
C MET A 321 -0.04 -13.03 9.43
N LEU A 322 0.93 -12.21 8.99
CA LEU A 322 1.80 -12.54 7.87
C LEU A 322 2.49 -13.88 8.12
N ALA A 323 3.19 -13.98 9.26
CA ALA A 323 3.86 -15.18 9.71
C ALA A 323 2.94 -16.41 9.80
N PHE A 324 1.74 -16.22 10.36
CA PHE A 324 0.78 -17.29 10.54
C PHE A 324 0.29 -17.86 9.21
N PHE A 325 -0.09 -17.01 8.24
CA PHE A 325 -0.60 -17.47 6.95
C PHE A 325 0.50 -18.02 6.03
N GLU A 326 1.71 -17.46 6.07
CA GLU A 326 2.88 -17.97 5.33
C GLU A 326 3.18 -19.43 5.70
N THR A 327 3.18 -19.77 7.00
CA THR A 327 3.45 -21.14 7.45
C THR A 327 2.41 -22.17 6.99
N LYS A 328 1.19 -21.73 6.63
CA LYS A 328 0.09 -22.61 6.24
C LYS A 328 -0.07 -22.78 4.73
N ASN A 329 0.38 -21.81 3.92
CA ASN A 329 -0.05 -21.71 2.52
C ASN A 329 1.08 -21.78 1.47
N ILE A 330 2.33 -21.45 1.79
CA ILE A 330 3.42 -21.34 0.79
C ILE A 330 3.62 -22.64 -0.03
N GLY A 331 3.54 -23.80 0.61
CA GLY A 331 3.74 -25.09 -0.07
C GLY A 331 2.68 -25.43 -1.13
N LYS A 332 1.46 -24.89 -0.97
CA LYS A 332 0.31 -25.23 -1.82
C LYS A 332 0.28 -24.48 -3.15
N LYS A 333 0.96 -23.34 -3.27
CA LYS A 333 0.93 -22.51 -4.49
C LYS A 333 1.58 -23.22 -5.68
N LYS A 334 2.71 -23.87 -5.47
CA LYS A 334 3.37 -24.68 -6.50
C LYS A 334 2.48 -25.83 -7.00
N GLU A 335 1.91 -26.60 -6.08
CA GLU A 335 1.00 -27.71 -6.42
C GLU A 335 -0.21 -27.19 -7.22
N ARG A 336 -0.79 -26.07 -6.79
CA ARG A 336 -1.92 -25.43 -7.47
C ARG A 336 -1.58 -24.92 -8.88
N ALA A 337 -0.38 -24.40 -9.09
CA ALA A 337 0.09 -24.02 -10.42
C ALA A 337 0.19 -25.24 -11.36
N GLU A 338 0.62 -26.39 -10.83
CA GLU A 338 0.65 -27.67 -11.57
C GLU A 338 -0.77 -28.15 -11.89
N GLU A 339 -1.70 -28.11 -10.94
CA GLU A 339 -3.12 -28.44 -11.14
C GLU A 339 -3.78 -27.56 -12.21
N PHE A 340 -3.54 -26.24 -12.19
CA PHE A 340 -3.99 -25.34 -13.26
C PHE A 340 -3.42 -25.69 -14.62
N GLY A 341 -2.16 -26.10 -14.67
CA GLY A 341 -1.53 -26.60 -15.88
C GLY A 341 -2.23 -27.84 -16.44
N GLN A 342 -2.64 -28.77 -15.56
CA GLN A 342 -3.32 -30.01 -15.94
C GLN A 342 -4.71 -29.77 -16.52
N ILE A 343 -5.45 -28.77 -16.02
CA ILE A 343 -6.79 -28.41 -16.52
C ILE A 343 -6.75 -27.34 -17.62
N GLY A 344 -5.55 -26.97 -18.09
CA GLY A 344 -5.37 -26.05 -19.22
C GLY A 344 -5.50 -24.55 -18.89
N ASP A 345 -5.65 -24.17 -17.63
CA ASP A 345 -5.79 -22.77 -17.21
C ASP A 345 -4.42 -22.08 -17.07
N GLN A 346 -3.83 -21.69 -18.20
CA GLN A 346 -2.49 -21.09 -18.23
C GLN A 346 -2.39 -19.73 -17.53
N ILE A 347 -3.51 -18.98 -17.46
CA ILE A 347 -3.51 -17.67 -16.81
C ILE A 347 -3.42 -17.88 -15.29
N SER A 348 -4.30 -18.70 -14.72
CA SER A 348 -4.26 -19.00 -13.27
C SER A 348 -2.95 -19.68 -12.87
N ARG A 349 -2.38 -20.53 -13.75
CA ARG A 349 -1.05 -21.10 -13.54
C ARG A 349 0.03 -20.03 -13.43
N ARG A 350 0.08 -19.10 -14.39
CA ARG A 350 1.07 -18.01 -14.39
C ARG A 350 0.90 -17.16 -13.14
N ASP A 351 -0.32 -16.77 -12.81
CA ASP A 351 -0.60 -15.91 -11.66
C ASP A 351 -0.13 -16.58 -10.36
N MET A 352 -0.41 -17.88 -10.18
CA MET A 352 0.05 -18.66 -9.02
C MET A 352 1.59 -18.87 -8.97
N ASP A 353 2.26 -18.94 -10.12
CA ASP A 353 3.72 -19.08 -10.22
C ASP A 353 4.46 -17.80 -9.81
N PHE A 354 3.97 -16.63 -10.25
CA PHE A 354 4.51 -15.34 -9.82
C PHE A 354 4.24 -15.08 -8.34
N ASP A 355 3.01 -15.34 -7.89
CA ASP A 355 2.62 -15.24 -6.50
C ASP A 355 3.51 -16.13 -5.60
N TRP A 356 3.76 -17.38 -5.99
CA TRP A 356 4.68 -18.26 -5.26
C TRP A 356 6.11 -17.66 -5.10
N ALA A 357 6.60 -16.96 -6.13
CA ALA A 357 7.90 -16.30 -6.06
C ALA A 357 7.91 -15.10 -5.09
N ASP A 358 6.82 -14.32 -5.07
CA ASP A 358 6.66 -13.18 -4.16
C ASP A 358 6.58 -13.66 -2.70
N GLU A 359 5.79 -14.71 -2.42
CA GLU A 359 5.60 -15.25 -1.06
C GLU A 359 6.87 -15.83 -0.43
N ALA A 360 7.80 -16.33 -1.26
CA ALA A 360 9.11 -16.77 -0.79
C ALA A 360 9.93 -15.62 -0.18
N ILE A 361 9.76 -14.40 -0.70
CA ILE A 361 10.40 -13.18 -0.19
C ILE A 361 9.70 -12.74 1.10
N HIS A 362 8.36 -12.77 1.11
CA HIS A 362 7.53 -12.34 2.25
C HIS A 362 7.87 -13.15 3.52
N ALA A 363 8.06 -14.46 3.39
CA ALA A 363 8.43 -15.33 4.52
C ALA A 363 9.72 -14.89 5.23
N GLY A 364 10.67 -14.34 4.47
CA GLY A 364 11.89 -13.75 5.00
C GLY A 364 11.64 -12.44 5.75
N TYR A 365 10.60 -11.69 5.38
CA TYR A 365 10.24 -10.42 5.99
C TYR A 365 9.64 -10.61 7.38
N GLY A 366 8.58 -11.42 7.50
CA GLY A 366 7.87 -11.62 8.77
C GLY A 366 8.82 -11.96 9.91
N ARG A 367 9.69 -12.96 9.70
CA ARG A 367 10.67 -13.42 10.72
C ARG A 367 11.68 -12.34 11.11
N ARG A 368 12.19 -11.58 10.14
CA ARG A 368 13.17 -10.51 10.41
C ARG A 368 12.52 -9.37 11.19
N TRP A 369 11.32 -8.93 10.79
CA TRP A 369 10.66 -7.78 11.37
C TRP A 369 10.16 -8.04 12.79
N ILE A 370 9.55 -9.20 13.06
CA ILE A 370 9.15 -9.53 14.45
C ILE A 370 10.37 -9.64 15.35
N LYS A 371 11.47 -10.26 14.88
CA LYS A 371 12.72 -10.29 15.65
C LYS A 371 13.19 -8.87 15.98
N ALA A 372 13.23 -7.98 14.99
CA ALA A 372 13.66 -6.60 15.18
C ALA A 372 12.77 -5.83 16.17
N LEU A 373 11.45 -6.03 16.13
CA LEU A 373 10.52 -5.44 17.09
C LEU A 373 10.75 -5.97 18.51
N LEU A 374 10.89 -7.27 18.67
CA LEU A 374 11.15 -7.87 19.98
C LEU A 374 12.49 -7.40 20.56
N ASP A 375 13.52 -7.27 19.72
CA ASP A 375 14.81 -6.71 20.13
C ASP A 375 14.65 -5.23 20.57
N ALA A 376 13.85 -4.44 19.85
CA ALA A 376 13.55 -3.05 20.21
C ALA A 376 12.72 -2.91 21.50
N GLU A 377 11.87 -3.90 21.82
CA GLU A 377 11.11 -4.00 23.07
C GLU A 377 11.93 -4.52 24.27
N GLY A 378 13.21 -4.85 24.08
CA GLY A 378 14.09 -5.37 25.14
C GLY A 378 14.03 -6.90 25.33
N GLY A 379 13.49 -7.64 24.36
CA GLY A 379 13.68 -9.09 24.19
C GLY A 379 12.95 -10.02 25.17
N GLY A 380 12.23 -9.50 26.16
CA GLY A 380 11.68 -10.29 27.28
C GLY A 380 10.17 -10.52 27.29
N GLY A 381 9.39 -9.95 26.36
CA GLY A 381 7.93 -9.94 26.46
C GLY A 381 7.22 -11.17 25.90
N ARG A 382 7.59 -11.60 24.68
CA ARG A 382 6.93 -12.66 23.89
C ARG A 382 7.93 -13.26 22.90
N SER A 383 7.78 -14.54 22.58
CA SER A 383 8.51 -15.25 21.52
C SER A 383 7.73 -15.26 20.20
N TRP A 384 8.43 -15.53 19.09
CA TRP A 384 7.81 -15.74 17.78
C TRP A 384 6.65 -16.76 17.83
N HIS A 385 6.85 -17.89 18.53
CA HIS A 385 5.84 -18.93 18.64
C HIS A 385 4.61 -18.46 19.41
N GLU A 386 4.78 -17.65 20.47
CA GLU A 386 3.65 -17.08 21.22
C GLU A 386 2.86 -16.06 20.39
N ILE A 387 3.54 -15.26 19.55
CA ILE A 387 2.87 -14.34 18.61
C ILE A 387 2.03 -15.13 17.60
N VAL A 388 2.62 -16.13 16.94
CA VAL A 388 1.90 -16.95 15.95
C VAL A 388 0.74 -17.72 16.59
N ALA A 389 0.94 -18.30 17.78
CA ALA A 389 -0.12 -18.97 18.53
C ALA A 389 -1.26 -18.02 18.93
N ARG A 390 -0.93 -16.77 19.29
CA ARG A 390 -1.95 -15.75 19.57
C ARG A 390 -2.72 -15.37 18.31
N CYS A 391 -2.06 -15.22 17.16
CA CYS A 391 -2.72 -14.98 15.88
C CYS A 391 -3.69 -16.12 15.53
N GLU A 392 -3.29 -17.37 15.72
CA GLU A 392 -4.20 -18.52 15.55
C GLU A 392 -5.41 -18.44 16.45
N ALA A 393 -5.22 -18.14 17.74
CA ALA A 393 -6.32 -18.00 18.70
C ALA A 393 -7.28 -16.87 18.32
N LEU A 394 -6.78 -15.74 17.82
CA LEU A 394 -7.60 -14.62 17.34
C LEU A 394 -8.47 -15.00 16.14
N VAL A 395 -7.90 -15.72 15.17
CA VAL A 395 -8.66 -16.20 14.00
C VAL A 395 -9.74 -17.20 14.45
N GLN A 396 -9.40 -18.15 15.31
CA GLN A 396 -10.36 -19.13 15.83
C GLN A 396 -11.48 -18.47 16.64
N GLN A 397 -11.15 -17.46 17.46
CA GLN A 397 -12.14 -16.68 18.18
C GLN A 397 -13.10 -15.99 17.21
N ARG A 398 -12.59 -15.33 16.16
CA ARG A 398 -13.44 -14.65 15.18
C ARG A 398 -14.36 -15.61 14.42
N ILE A 399 -13.86 -16.82 14.11
CA ILE A 399 -14.66 -17.90 13.50
C ILE A 399 -15.77 -18.38 14.44
N ALA A 400 -15.45 -18.54 15.73
CA ALA A 400 -16.42 -18.98 16.75
C ALA A 400 -17.49 -17.93 17.06
N GLU A 401 -17.16 -16.64 16.93
CA GLU A 401 -18.10 -15.51 17.09
C GLU A 401 -19.00 -15.27 15.86
N ARG A 402 -18.87 -16.10 14.81
CA ARG A 402 -19.67 -15.98 13.59
C ARG A 402 -21.16 -16.05 13.89
N THR A 403 -21.95 -15.15 13.29
CA THR A 403 -23.42 -15.19 13.41
C THR A 403 -24.07 -16.15 12.39
N PRO A 404 -25.29 -16.63 12.63
CA PRO A 404 -26.04 -17.41 11.65
C PRO A 404 -26.24 -16.67 10.31
N GLU A 405 -26.39 -15.35 10.35
CA GLU A 405 -26.51 -14.51 9.16
C GLU A 405 -25.20 -14.48 8.35
N GLU A 406 -24.05 -14.34 9.02
CA GLU A 406 -22.74 -14.43 8.35
C GLU A 406 -22.56 -15.79 7.68
N GLU A 407 -22.93 -16.88 8.35
CA GLU A 407 -22.89 -18.22 7.75
C GLU A 407 -23.77 -18.32 6.50
N GLN A 408 -25.02 -17.87 6.61
CA GLN A 408 -25.98 -17.96 5.52
C GLN A 408 -25.53 -17.15 4.31
N ILE A 409 -25.04 -15.92 4.51
CA ILE A 409 -24.55 -15.07 3.43
C ILE A 409 -23.37 -15.74 2.71
N THR A 410 -22.39 -16.25 3.46
CA THR A 410 -21.21 -16.90 2.88
C THR A 410 -21.57 -18.16 2.11
N ARG A 411 -22.42 -19.04 2.67
CA ARG A 411 -22.85 -20.27 2.01
C ARG A 411 -23.65 -19.97 0.74
N SER A 412 -24.63 -19.07 0.82
CA SER A 412 -25.43 -18.70 -0.35
C SER A 412 -24.62 -18.00 -1.44
N ALA A 413 -23.61 -17.20 -1.08
CA ALA A 413 -22.71 -16.59 -2.08
C ALA A 413 -21.88 -17.65 -2.81
N ALA A 414 -21.30 -18.61 -2.08
CA ALA A 414 -20.53 -19.70 -2.68
C ALA A 414 -21.41 -20.57 -3.59
N GLU A 415 -22.63 -20.93 -3.16
CA GLU A 415 -23.59 -21.69 -3.97
C GLU A 415 -23.92 -20.96 -5.28
N ARG A 416 -24.26 -19.67 -5.22
CA ARG A 416 -24.53 -18.86 -6.43
C ARG A 416 -23.35 -18.82 -7.39
N LEU A 417 -22.14 -18.61 -6.88
CA LEU A 417 -20.94 -18.57 -7.73
C LEU A 417 -20.63 -19.94 -8.36
N ILE A 418 -20.85 -21.03 -7.63
CA ILE A 418 -20.68 -22.39 -8.17
C ILE A 418 -21.69 -22.64 -9.29
N GLU A 419 -22.95 -22.27 -9.12
CA GLU A 419 -23.98 -22.38 -10.17
C GLU A 419 -23.63 -21.54 -11.41
N GLN A 420 -23.16 -20.30 -11.23
CA GLN A 420 -22.71 -19.46 -12.34
C GLN A 420 -21.51 -20.08 -13.08
N ALA A 421 -20.57 -20.68 -12.35
CA ALA A 421 -19.37 -21.29 -12.93
C ALA A 421 -19.69 -22.45 -13.88
N GLU A 422 -20.77 -23.21 -13.64
CA GLU A 422 -21.22 -24.28 -14.54
C GLU A 422 -21.54 -23.78 -15.96
N HIS A 423 -21.83 -22.50 -16.11
CA HIS A 423 -22.11 -21.86 -17.40
C HIS A 423 -20.96 -21.01 -17.92
N LEU A 424 -20.25 -20.32 -17.03
CA LEU A 424 -19.20 -19.36 -17.40
C LEU A 424 -17.83 -20.01 -17.69
N LEU A 425 -17.56 -21.18 -17.10
CA LEU A 425 -16.26 -21.84 -17.20
C LEU A 425 -16.25 -23.08 -18.12
N ALA A 426 -17.42 -23.47 -18.63
CA ALA A 426 -17.65 -24.66 -19.45
C ALA A 426 -17.02 -24.61 -20.85
#